data_AF-A0A8S1F9W1-F1
#
_entry.id   AF-A0A8S1F9W1-F1
#
_cell.length_a   1.000
_cell.length_b   1.000
_cell.length_c   1.000
_cell.angle_alpha   90.00
_cell.angle_beta   90.00
_cell.angle_gamma   90.00
#
_symmetry.space_group_name_H-M   'P 1'
#
loop_
_entity.id
_entity.type
_entity.pdbx_description
1 polymer ?
#
loop_
_entity_poly.entity_id
_entity_poly.type
_entity_poly.pdbx_seq_one_letter_code
_entity_poly.pdbx_strand_id
1 'polypeptide(L)'
;MVVISLGVLFKGFNASKFILYSCILISILLFSLKLDGFVSYSYAYVFLPLWLCNALVFLGAIIGACSFCARPPSRNEIMLRVDFSAMLLTALEHVFLCAFITLVFVKLEFETSFESGFQLPWTIVFCPLFSLSIMSIGIAVWSLRHDKPFEFEFFYAINIVELVFVAFKLDKQIDWSWAVVFIPLWVLLSLSTVGVVYALVLSIVLVRSRHFMPAHRRQHVYSAILHTFLVIPTLLSLILLTAKFDTVQNPEREPEIGYVMVFSPLMVSMFFMILMAIGVGGPPPSGNSSTNVWWFGVRQPLCPFLFEKIPALRTYANVSYRLGGRSRAQPQENQGEERQAVLEASNQEIEEIDSGGRSRRRQEEKTKRSSAQNNGQQGTASGQGADQNILEHGANSAAIRQAMNQYRSEYGMLWSGDIADPD
;
A
#
# COMPACT_ATOMS: atom_id res chain seq x y z
N MET A 1 -15.26 13.63 -8.29
CA MET A 1 -14.27 13.64 -9.39
C MET A 1 -13.27 12.54 -9.13
N VAL A 2 -13.15 11.55 -10.02
CA VAL A 2 -12.14 10.50 -9.92
C VAL A 2 -11.10 10.78 -11.00
N VAL A 3 -9.87 11.09 -10.58
CA VAL A 3 -8.74 11.26 -11.49
C VAL A 3 -7.96 9.95 -11.46
N ILE A 4 -7.94 9.24 -12.58
CA ILE A 4 -7.12 8.04 -12.76
C ILE A 4 -5.85 8.49 -13.48
N SER A 5 -4.75 8.59 -12.75
CA SER A 5 -3.44 8.89 -13.32
C SER A 5 -2.65 7.60 -13.47
N LEU A 6 -2.31 7.21 -14.71
CA LEU A 6 -1.47 6.03 -14.95
C LEU A 6 -0.12 6.13 -14.23
N GLY A 7 0.47 7.34 -14.18
CA GLY A 7 1.71 7.58 -13.46
C GLY A 7 1.64 7.32 -11.96
N VAL A 8 0.47 7.47 -11.32
CA VAL A 8 0.29 7.15 -9.89
C VAL A 8 0.12 5.64 -9.70
N LEU A 9 -0.58 4.97 -10.61
CA LEU A 9 -0.70 3.51 -10.63
C LEU A 9 0.67 2.84 -10.81
N PHE A 10 1.46 3.28 -11.79
CA PHE A 10 2.80 2.72 -12.01
C PHE A 10 3.79 3.03 -10.89
N LYS A 11 3.65 4.17 -10.19
CA LYS A 11 4.45 4.45 -9.00
C LYS A 11 4.10 3.53 -7.81
N GLY A 12 2.86 3.06 -7.73
CA GLY A 12 2.41 2.10 -6.71
C GLY A 12 2.58 0.64 -7.10
N PHE A 13 3.06 0.33 -8.31
CA PHE A 13 3.15 -1.03 -8.83
C PHE A 13 4.26 -1.83 -8.14
N ASN A 14 3.88 -2.91 -7.46
CA ASN A 14 4.78 -3.87 -6.85
C ASN A 14 4.92 -5.11 -7.73
N ALA A 15 5.94 -5.10 -8.59
CA ALA A 15 6.17 -6.16 -9.58
C ALA A 15 6.32 -7.56 -8.96
N SER A 16 7.07 -7.68 -7.86
CA SER A 16 7.32 -8.97 -7.23
C SER A 16 6.05 -9.55 -6.61
N LYS A 17 5.26 -8.75 -5.89
CA LYS A 17 3.96 -9.18 -5.33
C LYS A 17 2.96 -9.52 -6.44
N PHE A 18 2.91 -8.74 -7.51
CA PHE A 18 2.04 -8.99 -8.66
C PHE A 18 2.33 -10.35 -9.31
N ILE A 19 3.60 -10.65 -9.58
CA ILE A 19 4.02 -11.94 -10.17
C ILE A 19 3.65 -13.09 -9.22
N LEU A 20 3.98 -12.96 -7.93
CA LEU A 20 3.71 -13.99 -6.93
C LEU A 20 2.21 -14.33 -6.84
N TYR A 21 1.35 -13.34 -6.66
CA TYR A 21 -0.10 -13.57 -6.55
C TYR A 21 -0.71 -14.10 -7.85
N SER A 22 -0.19 -13.68 -9.01
CA SER A 22 -0.63 -14.21 -10.30
C SER A 22 -0.28 -15.69 -10.45
N CYS A 23 0.96 -16.06 -10.10
CA CYS A 23 1.40 -17.47 -10.13
C CYS A 23 0.60 -18.33 -9.15
N ILE A 24 0.34 -17.85 -7.93
CA ILE A 24 -0.47 -18.55 -6.94
C ILE A 24 -1.91 -18.72 -7.45
N LEU A 25 -2.54 -17.68 -7.99
CA LEU A 25 -3.90 -17.74 -8.55
C LEU A 25 -4.01 -18.77 -9.66
N ILE A 26 -3.10 -18.74 -10.64
CA ILE A 26 -3.10 -19.70 -11.75
C ILE A 26 -2.89 -21.12 -11.22
N SER A 27 -2.02 -21.31 -10.22
CA SER A 27 -1.76 -22.63 -9.64
C SER A 27 -2.97 -23.17 -8.88
N ILE A 28 -3.69 -22.33 -8.12
CA ILE A 28 -4.93 -22.72 -7.44
C ILE A 28 -6.00 -23.11 -8.47
N LEU A 29 -6.14 -22.34 -9.55
CA LEU A 29 -7.06 -22.64 -10.64
C LEU A 29 -6.73 -24.00 -11.27
N LEU A 30 -5.48 -24.19 -11.71
CA LEU A 30 -5.05 -25.44 -12.35
C LEU A 30 -5.17 -26.64 -11.39
N PHE A 31 -4.83 -26.47 -10.11
CA PHE A 31 -4.94 -27.52 -9.11
C PHE A 31 -6.41 -27.89 -8.85
N SER A 32 -7.30 -26.92 -8.69
CA SER A 32 -8.73 -27.19 -8.51
C SER A 32 -9.37 -27.89 -9.71
N LEU A 33 -9.02 -27.47 -10.94
CA LEU A 33 -9.47 -28.12 -12.17
C LEU A 33 -8.92 -29.55 -12.31
N LYS A 34 -7.69 -29.79 -11.86
CA LYS A 34 -7.07 -31.11 -11.86
C LYS A 34 -7.76 -32.04 -10.85
N LEU A 35 -8.07 -31.54 -9.65
CA LEU A 35 -8.78 -32.31 -8.62
C LEU A 35 -10.22 -32.66 -9.03
N ASP A 36 -10.89 -31.79 -9.80
CA ASP A 36 -12.22 -32.08 -10.37
C ASP A 36 -12.19 -32.96 -11.62
N GLY A 37 -11.00 -33.40 -12.07
CA GLY A 37 -10.87 -34.28 -13.23
C GLY A 37 -11.10 -33.62 -14.59
N PHE A 38 -11.31 -32.29 -14.65
CA PHE A 38 -11.45 -31.55 -15.91
C PHE A 38 -10.17 -31.58 -16.75
N VAL A 39 -9.01 -31.73 -16.10
CA VAL A 39 -7.69 -31.71 -16.75
C VAL A 39 -6.95 -33.03 -16.50
N SER A 40 -6.57 -33.74 -17.55
CA SER A 40 -5.86 -35.02 -17.45
C SER A 40 -4.33 -34.91 -17.46
N TYR A 41 -3.75 -33.73 -17.72
CA TYR A 41 -2.29 -33.53 -17.79
C TYR A 41 -1.55 -33.83 -16.47
N SER A 42 -0.25 -34.11 -16.55
CA SER A 42 0.66 -34.33 -15.41
C SER A 42 0.63 -33.18 -14.40
N TYR A 43 0.90 -33.46 -13.12
CA TYR A 43 1.00 -32.45 -12.07
C TYR A 43 2.11 -31.43 -12.33
N ALA A 44 3.06 -31.74 -13.22
CA ALA A 44 4.11 -30.80 -13.64
C ALA A 44 3.53 -29.49 -14.20
N TYR A 45 2.46 -29.55 -14.99
CA TYR A 45 1.82 -28.35 -15.55
C TYR A 45 1.07 -27.52 -14.51
N VAL A 46 0.55 -28.19 -13.48
CA VAL A 46 -0.15 -27.54 -12.36
C VAL A 46 0.82 -26.74 -11.50
N PHE A 47 2.02 -27.26 -11.26
CA PHE A 47 3.05 -26.60 -10.45
C PHE A 47 3.97 -25.66 -11.26
N LEU A 48 3.90 -25.69 -12.59
CA LEU A 48 4.72 -24.86 -13.48
C LEU A 48 4.71 -23.36 -13.11
N PRO A 49 3.56 -22.70 -12.83
CA PRO A 49 3.57 -21.28 -12.48
C PRO A 49 4.34 -20.99 -11.20
N LEU A 50 4.30 -21.89 -10.20
CA LEU A 50 5.08 -21.74 -8.96
C LEU A 50 6.57 -21.97 -9.20
N TRP A 51 6.96 -22.96 -10.00
CA TRP A 51 8.35 -23.17 -10.37
C TRP A 51 8.92 -21.99 -11.15
N LEU A 52 8.15 -21.42 -12.09
CA LEU A 52 8.54 -20.21 -12.80
C LEU A 52 8.71 -19.02 -11.84
N CYS A 53 7.81 -18.86 -10.86
CA CYS A 53 7.96 -17.84 -9.82
C CYS A 53 9.25 -18.02 -9.01
N ASN A 54 9.54 -19.23 -8.54
CA ASN A 54 10.77 -19.54 -7.81
C ASN A 54 12.02 -19.32 -8.68
N ALA A 55 11.99 -19.75 -9.94
CA ALA A 55 13.09 -19.54 -10.88
C ALA A 55 13.38 -18.06 -11.12
N LEU A 56 12.35 -17.21 -11.22
CA LEU A 56 12.51 -15.77 -11.31
C LEU A 56 13.16 -15.17 -10.06
N VAL A 57 12.76 -15.63 -8.87
CA VAL A 57 13.37 -15.20 -7.60
C VAL A 57 14.85 -15.61 -7.53
N PHE A 58 15.18 -16.85 -7.89
CA PHE A 58 16.57 -17.32 -7.89
C PHE A 58 17.42 -16.56 -8.91
N LEU A 59 16.91 -16.34 -10.13
CA LEU A 59 17.61 -15.55 -11.13
C LEU A 59 17.82 -14.11 -10.66
N GLY A 60 16.81 -13.51 -10.02
CA GLY A 60 16.90 -12.19 -9.41
C GLY A 60 17.96 -12.13 -8.31
N ALA A 61 18.01 -13.13 -7.43
CA ALA A 61 18.99 -13.23 -6.36
C ALA A 61 20.42 -13.43 -6.88
N ILE A 62 20.61 -14.28 -7.89
CA ILE A 62 21.92 -14.49 -8.53
C ILE A 62 22.41 -13.18 -9.17
N ILE A 63 21.58 -12.53 -9.98
CA ILE A 63 21.93 -11.25 -10.63
C ILE A 63 22.18 -10.17 -9.57
N GLY A 64 21.36 -10.11 -8.52
CA GLY A 64 21.55 -9.21 -7.39
C GLY A 64 22.89 -9.44 -6.66
N ALA A 65 23.24 -10.69 -6.39
CA ALA A 65 24.52 -11.07 -5.78
C ALA A 65 25.72 -10.73 -6.69
N CYS A 66 25.65 -11.05 -7.98
CA CYS A 66 26.67 -10.65 -8.96
C CYS A 66 26.84 -9.13 -9.02
N SER A 67 25.73 -8.37 -9.03
CA SER A 67 25.75 -6.90 -9.01
C SER A 67 26.38 -6.35 -7.72
N PHE A 68 26.06 -6.94 -6.56
CA PHE A 68 26.65 -6.57 -5.27
C PHE A 68 28.15 -6.83 -5.24
N CYS A 69 28.60 -7.99 -5.72
CA CYS A 69 30.03 -8.34 -5.81
C CYS A 69 30.79 -7.44 -6.79
N ALA A 70 30.20 -7.11 -7.94
CA ALA A 70 30.84 -6.27 -8.95
C ALA A 70 30.95 -4.80 -8.53
N ARG A 71 29.94 -4.29 -7.82
CA ARG A 71 29.88 -2.88 -7.38
C ARG A 71 29.29 -2.79 -5.97
N PRO A 72 30.04 -3.11 -4.90
CA PRO A 72 29.48 -3.10 -3.56
C PRO A 72 28.98 -1.70 -3.17
N PRO A 73 27.79 -1.57 -2.54
CA PRO A 73 27.32 -0.33 -1.94
C PRO A 73 28.37 0.29 -1.02
N SER A 74 28.40 1.61 -0.89
CA SER A 74 29.31 2.24 0.07
C SER A 74 28.96 1.84 1.51
N ARG A 75 29.87 2.04 2.48
CA ARG A 75 29.55 1.77 3.90
C ARG A 75 28.45 2.67 4.45
N ASN A 76 28.24 3.83 3.83
CA ASN A 76 27.26 4.82 4.25
C ASN A 76 25.84 4.49 3.76
N GLU A 77 25.71 3.63 2.73
CA GLU A 77 24.43 3.18 2.18
C GLU A 77 23.84 2.00 2.95
N ILE A 78 23.56 2.21 4.24
CA ILE A 78 23.06 1.16 5.15
C ILE A 78 21.74 0.58 4.64
N MET A 79 20.80 1.41 4.19
CA MET A 79 19.48 0.97 3.71
C MET A 79 19.60 0.02 2.52
N LEU A 80 20.47 0.33 1.55
CA LEU A 80 20.67 -0.50 0.36
C LEU A 80 21.28 -1.87 0.71
N ARG A 81 22.14 -1.94 1.74
CA ARG A 81 22.69 -3.19 2.26
C ARG A 81 21.64 -4.02 3.00
N VAL A 82 20.78 -3.38 3.79
CA VAL A 82 19.63 -4.05 4.45
C VAL A 82 18.65 -4.59 3.40
N ASP A 83 18.37 -3.84 2.33
CA ASP A 83 17.52 -4.31 1.23
C ASP A 83 18.13 -5.52 0.49
N PHE A 84 19.46 -5.55 0.36
CA PHE A 84 20.16 -6.70 -0.21
C PHE A 84 20.03 -7.93 0.70
N SER A 85 20.20 -7.76 2.01
CA SER A 85 19.96 -8.83 2.98
C SER A 85 18.50 -9.33 2.95
N ALA A 86 17.53 -8.43 2.84
CA ALA A 86 16.12 -8.80 2.68
C ALA A 86 15.90 -9.66 1.42
N MET A 87 16.48 -9.27 0.29
CA MET A 87 16.43 -10.06 -0.94
C MET A 87 16.99 -11.47 -0.75
N LEU A 88 18.12 -11.61 -0.05
CA LEU A 88 18.72 -12.93 0.23
C LEU A 88 17.85 -13.77 1.16
N LEU A 89 17.23 -13.17 2.18
CA LEU A 89 16.32 -13.87 3.08
C LEU A 89 15.07 -14.34 2.33
N THR A 90 14.48 -13.51 1.47
CA THR A 90 13.38 -13.92 0.59
C THR A 90 13.80 -15.06 -0.35
N ALA A 91 15.00 -15.00 -0.93
CA ALA A 91 15.50 -16.08 -1.78
C ALA A 91 15.66 -17.39 -1.00
N LEU A 92 16.12 -17.32 0.26
CA LEU A 92 16.25 -18.46 1.15
C LEU A 92 14.89 -19.10 1.45
N GLU A 93 13.84 -18.31 1.71
CA GLU A 93 12.48 -18.82 1.87
C GLU A 93 11.98 -19.53 0.62
N HIS A 94 12.23 -18.96 -0.56
CA HIS A 94 11.88 -19.57 -1.84
C HIS A 94 12.62 -20.88 -2.10
N VAL A 95 13.81 -21.11 -1.53
CA VAL A 95 14.48 -22.43 -1.58
C VAL A 95 13.63 -23.49 -0.86
N PHE A 96 13.13 -23.20 0.35
CA PHE A 96 12.27 -24.13 1.08
C PHE A 96 10.92 -24.33 0.38
N LEU A 97 10.32 -23.28 -0.18
CA LEU A 97 9.08 -23.39 -0.96
C LEU A 97 9.29 -24.23 -2.22
N CYS A 98 10.39 -24.02 -2.94
CA CYS A 98 10.72 -24.83 -4.11
C CYS A 98 10.95 -26.29 -3.74
N ALA A 99 11.65 -26.56 -2.64
CA ALA A 99 11.84 -27.92 -2.13
C ALA A 99 10.50 -28.59 -1.77
N PHE A 100 9.62 -27.88 -1.07
CA PHE A 100 8.27 -28.36 -0.74
C PHE A 100 7.47 -28.70 -2.01
N ILE A 101 7.38 -27.76 -2.96
CA ILE A 101 6.61 -27.97 -4.21
C ILE A 101 7.17 -29.17 -4.99
N THR A 102 8.49 -29.31 -5.06
CA THR A 102 9.12 -30.46 -5.73
C THR A 102 8.80 -31.78 -5.02
N LEU A 103 8.81 -31.83 -3.68
CA LEU A 103 8.44 -33.04 -2.94
C LEU A 103 6.95 -33.38 -3.10
N VAL A 104 6.06 -32.38 -3.11
CA VAL A 104 4.63 -32.58 -3.39
C VAL A 104 4.43 -33.11 -4.81
N PHE A 105 5.12 -32.54 -5.80
CA PHE A 105 5.08 -33.03 -7.17
C PHE A 105 5.57 -34.48 -7.26
N VAL A 106 6.73 -34.80 -6.67
CA VAL A 106 7.28 -36.16 -6.67
C VAL A 106 6.30 -37.14 -6.03
N LYS A 107 5.68 -36.75 -4.92
CA LYS A 107 4.67 -37.57 -4.27
C LYS A 107 3.47 -37.79 -5.18
N LEU A 108 2.82 -36.74 -5.67
CA LEU A 108 1.57 -36.84 -6.45
C LEU A 108 1.74 -37.51 -7.82
N GLU A 109 2.88 -37.31 -8.48
CA GLU A 109 3.12 -37.86 -9.82
C GLU A 109 3.60 -39.32 -9.77
N PHE A 110 4.44 -39.68 -8.79
CA PHE A 110 5.06 -41.00 -8.72
C PHE A 110 4.43 -41.93 -7.70
N GLU A 111 3.35 -41.56 -7.00
CA GLU A 111 2.65 -42.43 -6.04
C GLU A 111 2.23 -43.77 -6.67
N THR A 112 1.87 -43.78 -7.95
CA THR A 112 1.53 -45.01 -8.69
C THR A 112 2.74 -45.78 -9.21
N SER A 113 3.91 -45.14 -9.27
CA SER A 113 5.13 -45.67 -9.90
C SER A 113 6.13 -46.25 -8.89
N PHE A 114 6.07 -45.82 -7.63
CA PHE A 114 6.88 -46.42 -6.56
C PHE A 114 6.33 -47.80 -6.20
N GLU A 115 7.19 -48.83 -6.31
CA GLU A 115 6.90 -50.17 -5.79
C GLU A 115 6.50 -50.10 -4.30
N SER A 116 5.66 -51.05 -3.88
CA SER A 116 4.96 -51.14 -2.59
C SER A 116 5.80 -51.06 -1.30
N GLY A 117 7.11 -50.84 -1.39
CA GLY A 117 8.03 -50.75 -0.25
C GLY A 117 8.48 -49.33 0.15
N PHE A 118 8.32 -48.31 -0.70
CA PHE A 118 8.87 -46.96 -0.43
C PHE A 118 7.85 -45.84 -0.67
N GLN A 119 6.75 -45.85 0.08
CA GLN A 119 5.79 -44.75 0.08
C GLN A 119 6.39 -43.55 0.84
N LEU A 120 6.55 -42.42 0.15
CA LEU A 120 7.06 -41.19 0.76
C LEU A 120 6.01 -40.60 1.72
N PRO A 121 6.22 -40.58 3.06
CA PRO A 121 5.26 -40.01 4.00
C PRO A 121 5.12 -38.50 3.83
N TRP A 122 3.92 -37.98 4.05
CA TRP A 122 3.61 -36.55 4.03
C TRP A 122 4.43 -35.76 5.04
N THR A 123 4.78 -36.36 6.18
CA THR A 123 5.70 -35.75 7.16
C THR A 123 7.05 -35.36 6.53
N ILE A 124 7.60 -36.17 5.63
CA ILE A 124 8.85 -35.84 4.91
C ILE A 124 8.58 -34.77 3.85
N VAL A 125 7.45 -34.86 3.13
CA VAL A 125 7.06 -33.86 2.13
C VAL A 125 6.91 -32.47 2.74
N PHE A 126 6.35 -32.37 3.95
CA PHE A 126 6.15 -31.12 4.68
C PHE A 126 7.41 -30.64 5.44
N CYS A 127 8.46 -31.46 5.55
CA CYS A 127 9.69 -31.11 6.27
C CYS A 127 10.30 -29.74 5.86
N PRO A 128 10.36 -29.36 4.56
CA PRO A 128 10.83 -28.04 4.17
C PRO A 128 9.96 -26.90 4.73
N LEU A 129 8.64 -27.09 4.86
CA LEU A 129 7.75 -26.08 5.45
C LEU A 129 7.92 -25.97 6.96
N PHE A 130 8.23 -27.05 7.67
CA PHE A 130 8.56 -27.00 9.10
C PHE A 130 9.84 -26.19 9.33
N SER A 131 10.86 -26.46 8.52
CA SER A 131 12.12 -25.70 8.56
C SER A 131 11.89 -24.23 8.19
N LEU A 132 11.08 -23.97 7.16
CA LEU A 132 10.69 -22.62 6.76
C LEU A 132 9.97 -21.88 7.89
N SER A 133 9.05 -22.53 8.61
CA SER A 133 8.29 -21.91 9.70
C SER A 133 9.18 -21.52 10.87
N ILE A 134 10.12 -22.39 11.27
CA ILE A 134 11.11 -22.08 12.32
C ILE A 134 12.03 -20.95 11.87
N MET A 135 12.52 -21.01 10.64
CA MET A 135 13.38 -19.96 10.07
C MET A 135 12.65 -18.62 9.97
N SER A 136 11.36 -18.63 9.63
CA SER A 136 10.52 -17.44 9.49
C SER A 136 10.41 -16.66 10.80
N ILE A 137 10.48 -17.31 11.97
CA ILE A 137 10.54 -16.61 13.27
C ILE A 137 11.81 -15.74 13.34
N GLY A 138 12.96 -16.29 12.93
CA GLY A 138 14.22 -15.56 12.91
C GLY A 138 14.21 -14.41 11.90
N ILE A 139 13.66 -14.65 10.70
CA ILE A 139 13.52 -13.62 9.66
C ILE A 139 12.55 -12.53 10.11
N ALA A 140 11.43 -12.86 10.76
CA ALA A 140 10.49 -11.88 11.30
C ALA A 140 11.13 -10.97 12.35
N VAL A 141 11.93 -11.52 13.28
CA VAL A 141 12.68 -10.73 14.27
C VAL A 141 13.71 -9.84 13.59
N TRP A 142 14.40 -10.35 12.56
CA TRP A 142 15.32 -9.55 11.75
C TRP A 142 14.60 -8.41 11.04
N SER A 143 13.45 -8.67 10.41
CA SER A 143 12.65 -7.69 9.68
C SER A 143 12.11 -6.61 10.61
N LEU A 144 11.62 -6.97 11.81
CA LEU A 144 11.20 -6.03 12.84
C LEU A 144 12.31 -5.07 13.26
N ARG A 145 13.54 -5.59 13.43
CA ARG A 145 14.70 -4.78 13.82
C ARG A 145 15.10 -3.77 12.73
N HIS A 146 14.83 -4.07 11.47
CA HIS A 146 15.26 -3.27 10.32
C HIS A 146 14.11 -2.53 9.64
N ASP A 147 12.94 -2.43 10.28
CA ASP A 147 11.73 -1.77 9.77
C ASP A 147 11.32 -2.28 8.37
N LYS A 148 11.40 -3.60 8.20
CA LYS A 148 10.98 -4.30 6.98
C LYS A 148 9.63 -4.99 7.19
N PRO A 149 8.74 -4.97 6.18
CA PRO A 149 7.50 -5.72 6.24
C PRO A 149 7.80 -7.23 6.30
N PHE A 150 7.04 -7.97 7.11
CA PHE A 150 7.25 -9.41 7.37
C PHE A 150 5.95 -10.22 7.21
N GLU A 151 5.18 -9.92 6.16
CA GLU A 151 3.84 -10.48 5.94
C GLU A 151 3.84 -12.01 5.76
N PHE A 152 4.78 -12.56 4.99
CA PHE A 152 4.84 -14.00 4.68
C PHE A 152 5.52 -14.79 5.79
N GLU A 153 6.56 -14.22 6.38
CA GLU A 153 7.29 -14.74 7.54
C GLU A 153 6.32 -14.99 8.69
N PHE A 154 5.46 -14.00 8.97
CA PHE A 154 4.45 -14.11 10.00
C PHE A 154 3.45 -15.23 9.70
N PHE A 155 3.04 -15.37 8.43
CA PHE A 155 2.11 -16.43 8.01
C PHE A 155 2.68 -17.84 8.22
N TYR A 156 3.94 -18.09 7.86
CA TYR A 156 4.56 -19.41 8.10
C TYR A 156 4.82 -19.65 9.59
N ALA A 157 5.28 -18.64 10.33
CA ALA A 157 5.56 -18.78 11.75
C ALA A 157 4.32 -19.13 12.57
N ILE A 158 3.18 -18.46 12.32
CA ILE A 158 1.95 -18.68 13.09
C ILE A 158 1.26 -20.01 12.76
N ASN A 159 1.41 -20.51 11.53
CA ASN A 159 0.75 -21.72 11.05
C ASN A 159 1.62 -23.00 11.19
N ILE A 160 2.75 -22.95 11.92
CA ILE A 160 3.60 -24.14 12.12
C ILE A 160 2.83 -25.35 12.68
N VAL A 161 1.92 -25.11 13.62
CA VAL A 161 1.10 -26.17 14.24
C VAL A 161 0.15 -26.79 13.22
N GLU A 162 -0.47 -25.96 12.39
CA GLU A 162 -1.39 -26.41 11.36
C GLU A 162 -0.66 -27.28 10.31
N LEU A 163 0.51 -26.84 9.86
CA LEU A 163 1.32 -27.58 8.90
C LEU A 163 1.65 -28.99 9.43
N VAL A 164 1.96 -29.11 10.72
CA VAL A 164 2.21 -30.41 11.38
C VAL A 164 0.93 -31.25 11.42
N PHE A 165 -0.20 -30.67 11.81
CA PHE A 165 -1.47 -31.39 11.85
C PHE A 165 -1.92 -31.87 10.46
N VAL A 166 -1.75 -31.05 9.43
CA VAL A 166 -2.04 -31.43 8.04
C VAL A 166 -1.17 -32.61 7.62
N ALA A 167 0.14 -32.57 7.88
CA ALA A 167 1.04 -33.66 7.53
C ALA A 167 0.67 -34.98 8.22
N PHE A 168 0.41 -34.94 9.54
CA PHE A 168 0.02 -36.13 10.31
C PHE A 168 -1.36 -36.65 9.92
N LYS A 169 -2.29 -35.75 9.60
CA LYS A 169 -3.63 -36.12 9.12
C LYS A 169 -3.54 -36.82 7.77
N LEU A 170 -2.73 -36.29 6.84
CA LEU A 170 -2.52 -36.89 5.53
C LEU A 170 -1.77 -38.24 5.63
N ASP A 171 -0.92 -38.44 6.63
CA ASP A 171 -0.28 -39.72 6.95
C ASP A 171 -1.18 -40.71 7.73
N LYS A 172 -2.46 -40.36 7.98
CA LYS A 172 -3.42 -41.16 8.74
C LYS A 172 -2.94 -41.53 10.16
N GLN A 173 -2.06 -40.72 10.74
CA GLN A 173 -1.63 -40.88 12.14
C GLN A 173 -2.66 -40.32 13.12
N ILE A 174 -3.56 -39.44 12.64
CA ILE A 174 -4.55 -38.72 13.43
C ILE A 174 -5.92 -38.83 12.77
N ASP A 175 -6.94 -39.23 13.53
CA ASP A 175 -8.32 -39.42 13.04
C ASP A 175 -9.26 -38.23 13.26
N TRP A 176 -8.75 -37.09 13.74
CA TRP A 176 -9.53 -35.87 13.99
C TRP A 176 -10.24 -35.35 12.73
N SER A 177 -11.37 -34.66 12.90
CA SER A 177 -12.02 -33.98 11.76
C SER A 177 -11.12 -32.88 11.19
N TRP A 178 -11.33 -32.55 9.91
CA TRP A 178 -10.58 -31.48 9.25
C TRP A 178 -10.83 -30.12 9.89
N ALA A 179 -12.02 -29.93 10.49
CA ALA A 179 -12.31 -28.75 11.30
C ALA A 179 -11.31 -28.54 12.46
N VAL A 180 -10.88 -29.62 13.12
CA VAL A 180 -9.89 -29.56 14.22
C VAL A 180 -8.50 -29.27 13.68
N VAL A 181 -8.12 -29.88 12.56
CA VAL A 181 -6.82 -29.65 11.90
C VAL A 181 -6.64 -28.19 11.51
N PHE A 182 -7.71 -27.53 11.04
CA PHE A 182 -7.68 -26.13 10.62
C PHE A 182 -7.91 -25.10 11.75
N ILE A 183 -7.99 -25.51 13.03
CA ILE A 183 -8.19 -24.57 14.15
C ILE A 183 -7.24 -23.36 14.11
N PRO A 184 -5.93 -23.50 13.82
CA PRO A 184 -5.05 -22.33 13.74
C PRO A 184 -5.48 -21.30 12.67
N LEU A 185 -5.89 -21.73 11.47
CA LEU A 185 -6.42 -20.82 10.45
C LEU A 185 -7.76 -20.22 10.84
N TRP A 186 -8.63 -20.98 11.50
CA TRP A 186 -9.89 -20.43 12.01
C TRP A 186 -9.64 -19.27 12.95
N VAL A 187 -8.71 -19.43 13.88
CA VAL A 187 -8.32 -18.36 14.82
C VAL A 187 -7.75 -17.16 14.06
N LEU A 188 -6.84 -17.40 13.11
CA LEU A 188 -6.20 -16.34 12.32
C LEU A 188 -7.20 -15.56 11.48
N LEU A 189 -8.07 -16.25 10.74
CA LEU A 189 -9.09 -15.62 9.88
C LEU A 189 -10.20 -14.97 10.69
N SER A 190 -10.56 -15.52 11.85
CA SER A 190 -11.52 -14.88 12.75
C SER A 190 -10.97 -13.58 13.31
N LEU A 191 -9.71 -13.57 13.76
CA LEU A 191 -9.03 -12.36 14.22
C LEU A 191 -8.90 -11.32 13.08
N SER A 192 -8.55 -11.77 11.89
CA SER A 192 -8.49 -10.92 10.69
C SER A 192 -9.85 -10.32 10.35
N THR A 193 -10.93 -11.09 10.48
CA THR A 193 -12.31 -10.62 10.26
C THR A 193 -12.67 -9.52 11.24
N VAL A 194 -12.37 -9.69 12.53
CA VAL A 194 -12.56 -8.64 13.54
C VAL A 194 -11.74 -7.38 13.20
N GLY A 195 -10.49 -7.55 12.78
CA GLY A 195 -9.61 -6.45 12.36
C GLY A 195 -10.17 -5.66 11.18
N VAL A 196 -10.72 -6.34 10.17
CA VAL A 196 -11.36 -5.70 9.02
C VAL A 196 -12.65 -4.98 9.40
N VAL A 197 -13.49 -5.56 10.25
CA VAL A 197 -14.70 -4.88 10.75
C VAL A 197 -14.33 -3.61 11.50
N TYR A 198 -13.30 -3.66 12.35
CA TYR A 198 -12.77 -2.49 13.03
C TYR A 198 -12.25 -1.44 12.03
N ALA A 199 -11.48 -1.84 11.02
CA ALA A 199 -10.97 -0.95 9.99
C ALA A 199 -12.09 -0.30 9.16
N LEU A 200 -13.18 -1.03 8.88
CA LEU A 200 -14.37 -0.50 8.21
C LEU A 200 -15.06 0.57 9.07
N VAL A 201 -15.29 0.27 10.36
CA VAL A 201 -15.89 1.24 11.29
C VAL A 201 -15.02 2.49 11.40
N LEU A 202 -13.71 2.33 11.57
CA LEU A 202 -12.76 3.43 11.61
C LEU A 202 -12.80 4.25 10.32
N SER A 203 -12.86 3.58 9.16
CA SER A 203 -12.98 4.25 7.86
C SER A 203 -14.26 5.08 7.74
N ILE A 204 -15.39 4.58 8.23
CA ILE A 204 -16.67 5.32 8.25
C ILE A 204 -16.56 6.55 9.17
N VAL A 205 -15.94 6.41 10.35
CA VAL A 205 -15.71 7.53 11.28
C VAL A 205 -14.78 8.58 10.67
N LEU A 206 -13.69 8.16 10.02
CA LEU A 206 -12.74 9.05 9.33
C LEU A 206 -13.36 9.74 8.11
N VAL A 207 -14.35 9.12 7.46
CA VAL A 207 -15.13 9.79 6.42
C VAL A 207 -16.00 10.90 7.00
N ARG A 208 -16.44 10.82 8.26
CA ARG A 208 -17.20 11.91 8.88
C ARG A 208 -16.34 12.98 9.55
N SER A 209 -15.10 12.67 9.93
CA SER A 209 -14.20 13.64 10.53
C SER A 209 -13.71 14.66 9.49
N ARG A 210 -13.78 15.95 9.84
CA ARG A 210 -13.35 17.07 8.97
C ARG A 210 -11.86 17.42 9.12
N HIS A 211 -11.15 16.78 10.06
CA HIS A 211 -9.78 17.15 10.42
C HIS A 211 -8.68 16.53 9.53
N PHE A 212 -8.99 15.61 8.64
CA PHE A 212 -7.99 14.93 7.79
C PHE A 212 -8.08 15.35 6.31
N MET A 213 -6.91 15.42 5.65
CA MET A 213 -6.79 15.69 4.22
C MET A 213 -7.67 14.73 3.39
N PRO A 214 -8.43 15.23 2.38
CA PRO A 214 -9.37 14.41 1.60
C PRO A 214 -8.74 13.19 0.90
N ALA A 215 -7.46 13.25 0.55
CA ALA A 215 -6.73 12.16 -0.10
C ALA A 215 -6.48 10.99 0.86
N HIS A 216 -6.00 11.25 2.09
CA HIS A 216 -5.78 10.22 3.10
C HIS A 216 -7.09 9.53 3.53
N ARG A 217 -8.18 10.29 3.66
CA ARG A 217 -9.51 9.72 3.97
C ARG A 217 -9.99 8.69 2.95
N ARG A 218 -9.83 8.98 1.65
CA ARG A 218 -10.21 8.05 0.58
C ARG A 218 -9.34 6.79 0.59
N GLN A 219 -8.05 6.93 0.88
CA GLN A 219 -7.13 5.81 0.95
C GLN A 219 -7.49 4.81 2.06
N HIS A 220 -7.79 5.28 3.28
CA HIS A 220 -8.21 4.39 4.37
C HIS A 220 -9.49 3.62 4.01
N VAL A 221 -10.46 4.27 3.36
CA VAL A 221 -11.69 3.63 2.90
C VAL A 221 -11.42 2.57 1.84
N TYR A 222 -10.63 2.89 0.81
CA TYR A 222 -10.31 1.91 -0.24
C TYR A 222 -9.53 0.72 0.32
N SER A 223 -8.56 0.95 1.20
CA SER A 223 -7.81 -0.11 1.88
C SER A 223 -8.73 -1.01 2.71
N ALA A 224 -9.62 -0.44 3.54
CA ALA A 224 -10.55 -1.24 4.35
C ALA A 224 -11.53 -2.08 3.50
N ILE A 225 -12.05 -1.51 2.40
CA ILE A 225 -12.93 -2.24 1.47
C ILE A 225 -12.16 -3.39 0.80
N LEU A 226 -10.95 -3.14 0.31
CA LEU A 226 -10.15 -4.17 -0.36
C LEU A 226 -9.75 -5.30 0.61
N HIS A 227 -9.40 -4.99 1.85
CA HIS A 227 -9.17 -6.01 2.88
C HIS A 227 -10.44 -6.80 3.22
N THR A 228 -11.63 -6.20 3.10
CA THR A 228 -12.91 -6.92 3.26
C THR A 228 -13.12 -7.98 2.17
N PHE A 229 -12.85 -7.61 0.92
CA PHE A 229 -12.89 -8.53 -0.22
C PHE A 229 -11.76 -9.58 -0.22
N LEU A 230 -10.78 -9.44 0.67
CA LEU A 230 -9.76 -10.45 0.89
C LEU A 230 -10.18 -11.42 1.99
N VAL A 231 -10.58 -10.92 3.16
CA VAL A 231 -10.76 -11.77 4.35
C VAL A 231 -12.05 -12.58 4.26
N ILE A 232 -13.17 -11.97 3.86
CA ILE A 232 -14.47 -12.67 3.82
C ILE A 232 -14.45 -13.84 2.84
N PRO A 233 -14.00 -13.68 1.57
CA PRO A 233 -13.97 -14.81 0.65
C PRO A 233 -12.94 -15.87 1.07
N THR A 234 -11.83 -15.49 1.70
CA THR A 234 -10.87 -16.48 2.25
C THR A 234 -11.49 -17.31 3.36
N LEU A 235 -12.23 -16.69 4.29
CA LEU A 235 -12.98 -17.39 5.33
C LEU A 235 -14.05 -18.32 4.74
N LEU A 236 -14.78 -17.85 3.71
CA LEU A 236 -15.76 -18.67 3.01
C LEU A 236 -15.12 -19.91 2.35
N SER A 237 -13.95 -19.75 1.72
CA SER A 237 -13.21 -20.87 1.16
C SER A 237 -12.78 -21.87 2.23
N LEU A 238 -12.33 -21.40 3.41
CA LEU A 238 -12.00 -22.29 4.53
C LEU A 238 -13.22 -23.07 5.04
N ILE A 239 -14.39 -22.42 5.16
CA ILE A 239 -15.66 -23.08 5.52
C ILE A 239 -15.98 -24.19 4.52
N LEU A 240 -15.95 -23.88 3.22
CA LEU A 240 -16.28 -24.83 2.16
C LEU A 240 -15.27 -25.98 2.09
N LEU A 241 -13.98 -25.70 2.28
CA LEU A 241 -12.93 -26.70 2.26
C LEU A 241 -13.05 -27.66 3.43
N THR A 242 -13.28 -27.13 4.63
CA THR A 242 -13.51 -27.93 5.84
C THR A 242 -14.73 -28.83 5.67
N ALA A 243 -15.84 -28.27 5.19
CA ALA A 243 -17.05 -29.02 4.91
C ALA A 243 -16.79 -30.14 3.90
N LYS A 244 -16.12 -29.85 2.79
CA LYS A 244 -15.79 -30.85 1.76
C LYS A 244 -14.93 -31.98 2.32
N PHE A 245 -13.87 -31.67 3.05
CA PHE A 245 -13.00 -32.72 3.59
C PHE A 245 -13.68 -33.54 4.70
N ASP A 246 -14.56 -32.95 5.50
CA ASP A 246 -15.34 -33.69 6.50
C ASP A 246 -16.43 -34.59 5.85
N THR A 247 -17.00 -34.19 4.71
CA THR A 247 -17.92 -35.06 3.94
C THR A 247 -17.22 -36.26 3.33
N VAL A 248 -15.97 -36.12 2.88
CA VAL A 248 -15.15 -37.26 2.41
C VAL A 248 -14.91 -38.27 3.53
N GLN A 249 -14.78 -37.80 4.78
CA GLN A 249 -14.64 -38.67 5.94
C GLN A 249 -15.97 -39.33 6.37
N ASN A 250 -17.10 -38.65 6.18
CA ASN A 250 -18.45 -39.13 6.55
C ASN A 250 -19.43 -38.98 5.37
N PRO A 251 -19.52 -39.98 4.48
CA PRO A 251 -20.27 -39.89 3.22
C PRO A 251 -21.80 -39.77 3.37
N GLU A 252 -22.35 -39.89 4.58
CA GLU A 252 -23.79 -39.71 4.85
C GLU A 252 -24.26 -38.23 4.76
N ARG A 253 -23.34 -37.27 4.65
CA ARG A 253 -23.63 -35.85 4.41
C ARG A 253 -23.30 -35.47 2.97
N GLU A 254 -24.30 -35.43 2.09
CA GLU A 254 -24.16 -34.80 0.76
C GLU A 254 -24.24 -33.27 0.88
N PRO A 255 -23.34 -32.51 0.20
CA PRO A 255 -23.35 -32.40 -1.27
C PRO A 255 -21.98 -32.57 -1.97
N GLU A 256 -21.99 -33.19 -3.16
CA GLU A 256 -20.84 -33.29 -4.08
C GLU A 256 -20.48 -31.92 -4.70
N ILE A 257 -19.87 -31.03 -3.91
CA ILE A 257 -19.37 -29.76 -4.42
C ILE A 257 -18.00 -29.93 -5.08
N GLY A 258 -17.83 -29.43 -6.31
CA GLY A 258 -16.54 -29.40 -7.01
C GLY A 258 -15.48 -28.59 -6.25
N TYR A 259 -14.20 -28.97 -6.38
CA TYR A 259 -13.06 -28.26 -5.81
C TYR A 259 -12.94 -26.84 -6.40
N VAL A 260 -13.29 -26.63 -7.67
CA VAL A 260 -13.34 -25.28 -8.28
C VAL A 260 -14.30 -24.37 -7.52
N MET A 261 -15.48 -24.87 -7.12
CA MET A 261 -16.45 -24.09 -6.36
C MET A 261 -15.94 -23.78 -4.94
N VAL A 262 -15.28 -24.75 -4.29
CA VAL A 262 -14.67 -24.61 -2.96
C VAL A 262 -13.55 -23.56 -2.94
N PHE A 263 -12.72 -23.53 -3.98
CA PHE A 263 -11.62 -22.58 -4.11
C PHE A 263 -12.03 -21.26 -4.78
N SER A 264 -13.23 -21.15 -5.37
CA SER A 264 -13.69 -19.93 -6.04
C SER A 264 -13.62 -18.67 -5.16
N PRO A 265 -13.98 -18.69 -3.86
CA PRO A 265 -13.88 -17.50 -3.03
C PRO A 265 -12.42 -17.11 -2.78
N LEU A 266 -11.52 -18.10 -2.63
CA LEU A 266 -10.08 -17.85 -2.50
C LEU A 266 -9.49 -17.22 -3.77
N MET A 267 -9.96 -17.64 -4.96
CA MET A 267 -9.54 -17.04 -6.22
C MET A 267 -9.98 -15.58 -6.35
N VAL A 268 -11.17 -15.22 -5.81
CA VAL A 268 -11.60 -13.83 -5.69
C VAL A 268 -10.65 -13.04 -4.78
N SER A 269 -10.29 -13.56 -3.61
CA SER A 269 -9.30 -12.92 -2.71
C SER A 269 -7.96 -12.67 -3.40
N MET A 270 -7.45 -13.67 -4.12
CA MET A 270 -6.20 -13.57 -4.87
C MET A 270 -6.27 -12.55 -5.99
N PHE A 271 -7.40 -12.44 -6.69
CA PHE A 271 -7.62 -11.40 -7.68
C PHE A 271 -7.56 -9.99 -7.07
N PHE A 272 -8.19 -9.77 -5.91
CA PHE A 272 -8.09 -8.48 -5.21
C PHE A 272 -6.67 -8.19 -4.70
N MET A 273 -5.90 -9.21 -4.30
CA MET A 273 -4.48 -9.06 -3.96
C MET A 273 -3.64 -8.62 -5.17
N ILE A 274 -3.95 -9.12 -6.37
CA ILE A 274 -3.33 -8.66 -7.61
C ILE A 274 -3.66 -7.18 -7.88
N LEU A 275 -4.92 -6.76 -7.67
CA LEU A 275 -5.32 -5.36 -7.81
C LEU A 275 -4.56 -4.44 -6.84
N MET A 276 -4.39 -4.87 -5.58
CA MET A 276 -3.60 -4.14 -4.59
C MET A 276 -2.12 -4.06 -4.99
N ALA A 277 -1.55 -5.11 -5.56
CA ALA A 277 -0.18 -5.09 -6.08
C ALA A 277 0.02 -4.12 -7.27
N ILE A 278 -1.05 -3.82 -8.02
CA ILE A 278 -1.02 -2.83 -9.12
C ILE A 278 -1.05 -1.38 -8.59
N GLY A 279 -1.34 -1.18 -7.30
CA GLY A 279 -1.45 0.14 -6.68
C GLY A 279 -2.90 0.62 -6.51
N VAL A 280 -3.90 -0.21 -6.81
CA VAL A 280 -5.30 0.06 -6.49
C VAL A 280 -5.50 -0.14 -4.98
N GLY A 281 -5.58 0.94 -4.21
CA GLY A 281 -5.70 0.89 -2.74
C GLY A 281 -4.54 1.55 -1.98
N GLY A 282 -3.43 1.87 -2.66
CA GLY A 282 -2.35 2.79 -2.24
C GLY A 282 -1.45 2.33 -1.08
N PRO A 283 -0.10 2.36 -1.23
CA PRO A 283 0.83 2.35 -0.09
C PRO A 283 0.81 3.70 0.66
N PRO A 284 1.24 3.76 1.93
CA PRO A 284 1.07 4.92 2.80
C PRO A 284 1.97 6.10 2.39
N PRO A 285 1.70 7.32 2.92
CA PRO A 285 2.56 8.50 2.78
C PRO A 285 3.92 8.37 3.50
N SER A 286 4.25 7.22 4.08
CA SER A 286 5.49 7.00 4.81
C SER A 286 6.51 6.27 3.92
N GLY A 287 7.29 7.05 3.17
CA GLY A 287 8.73 6.88 2.85
C GLY A 287 9.35 5.56 2.36
N ASN A 288 8.82 4.38 2.68
CA ASN A 288 9.31 3.08 2.24
C ASN A 288 8.24 2.40 1.41
N SER A 289 8.20 2.72 0.12
CA SER A 289 7.58 1.83 -0.87
C SER A 289 8.20 0.45 -0.72
N SER A 290 7.41 -0.53 -0.28
CA SER A 290 7.75 -1.96 -0.09
C SER A 290 8.04 -2.69 -1.41
N THR A 291 8.54 -1.97 -2.39
CA THR A 291 8.99 -2.45 -3.68
C THR A 291 10.42 -2.95 -3.53
N ASN A 292 10.68 -4.18 -3.95
CA ASN A 292 12.03 -4.75 -3.92
C ASN A 292 12.97 -3.95 -4.85
N VAL A 293 13.83 -3.14 -4.26
CA VAL A 293 14.80 -2.25 -4.94
C VAL A 293 15.92 -3.05 -5.61
N TRP A 294 16.16 -4.29 -5.16
CA TRP A 294 17.15 -5.21 -5.70
C TRP A 294 16.61 -6.14 -6.78
N TRP A 295 15.39 -5.91 -7.27
CA TRP A 295 14.83 -6.68 -8.37
C TRP A 295 15.78 -6.67 -9.59
N PHE A 296 16.36 -7.83 -9.91
CA PHE A 296 17.42 -7.99 -10.93
C PHE A 296 18.62 -7.04 -10.77
N GLY A 297 18.97 -6.65 -9.54
CA GLY A 297 20.15 -5.83 -9.26
C GLY A 297 20.05 -4.37 -9.73
N VAL A 298 18.84 -3.90 -10.04
CA VAL A 298 18.56 -2.56 -10.61
C VAL A 298 18.79 -1.42 -9.61
N ARG A 299 18.77 -1.70 -8.29
CA ARG A 299 19.00 -0.73 -7.17
C ARG A 299 18.03 0.47 -7.15
N GLN A 300 16.95 0.37 -7.88
CA GLN A 300 15.83 1.31 -7.89
C GLN A 300 14.53 0.56 -8.18
N PRO A 301 13.36 1.12 -7.85
CA PRO A 301 12.09 0.49 -8.18
C PRO A 301 11.93 0.29 -9.69
N LEU A 302 11.26 -0.80 -10.10
CA LEU A 302 11.18 -1.23 -11.49
C LEU A 302 10.53 -0.19 -12.43
N CYS A 303 9.43 0.44 -12.00
CA CYS A 303 8.69 1.37 -12.85
C CYS A 303 9.46 2.66 -13.17
N PRO A 304 10.08 3.34 -12.18
CA PRO A 304 11.04 4.42 -12.45
C PRO A 304 12.14 4.01 -13.44
N PHE A 305 12.79 2.85 -13.23
CA PHE A 305 13.81 2.35 -14.15
C PHE A 305 13.27 2.15 -15.58
N LEU A 306 12.07 1.57 -15.72
CA LEU A 306 11.45 1.37 -17.03
C LEU A 306 11.10 2.70 -17.71
N PHE A 307 10.66 3.72 -16.96
CA PHE A 307 10.40 5.04 -17.53
C PHE A 307 11.67 5.79 -17.94
N GLU A 308 12.79 5.56 -17.27
CA GLU A 308 14.10 6.08 -17.67
C GLU A 308 14.60 5.43 -18.96
N LYS A 309 14.40 4.11 -19.11
CA LYS A 309 14.85 3.34 -20.29
C LYS A 309 13.90 3.41 -21.48
N ILE A 310 12.59 3.65 -21.26
CA ILE A 310 11.55 3.63 -22.29
C ILE A 310 10.78 4.96 -22.30
N PRO A 311 11.22 5.95 -23.10
CA PRO A 311 10.59 7.28 -23.17
C PRO A 311 9.12 7.25 -23.63
N ALA A 312 8.77 6.29 -24.49
CA ALA A 312 7.40 6.10 -24.94
C ALA A 312 6.46 5.79 -23.77
N LEU A 313 6.88 4.90 -22.86
CA LEU A 313 6.10 4.50 -21.69
C LEU A 313 5.94 5.66 -20.70
N ARG A 314 6.97 6.50 -20.55
CA ARG A 314 6.90 7.73 -19.75
C ARG A 314 5.84 8.70 -20.27
N THR A 315 5.72 8.82 -21.58
CA THR A 315 4.72 9.69 -22.23
C THR A 315 3.30 9.18 -21.98
N TYR A 316 3.08 7.86 -22.06
CA TYR A 316 1.80 7.22 -21.70
C TYR A 316 1.45 7.35 -20.21
N ALA A 317 2.44 7.24 -19.32
CA ALA A 317 2.23 7.35 -17.87
C ALA A 317 1.81 8.76 -17.42
N ASN A 318 2.17 9.79 -18.18
CA ASN A 318 1.78 11.17 -17.89
C ASN A 318 0.33 11.53 -18.28
N VAL A 319 -0.41 10.60 -18.90
CA VAL A 319 -1.82 10.80 -19.22
C VAL A 319 -2.68 10.53 -17.97
N SER A 320 -3.48 11.52 -17.57
CA SER A 320 -4.46 11.39 -16.50
C SER A 320 -5.87 11.51 -17.05
N TYR A 321 -6.70 10.51 -16.77
CA TYR A 321 -8.09 10.46 -17.19
C TYR A 321 -8.98 11.04 -16.08
N ARG A 322 -9.78 12.05 -16.42
CA ARG A 322 -10.77 12.64 -15.51
C ARG A 322 -12.14 12.06 -15.84
N LEU A 323 -12.62 11.13 -15.02
CA LEU A 323 -13.95 10.54 -15.19
C LEU A 323 -14.96 11.30 -14.30
N GLY A 324 -15.96 11.90 -14.94
CA GLY A 324 -17.06 12.61 -14.27
C GLY A 324 -16.86 14.12 -14.22
N GLY A 325 -17.27 14.77 -15.31
CA GLY A 325 -17.56 16.19 -15.39
C GLY A 325 -18.41 16.40 -16.64
N ARG A 326 -19.72 16.62 -16.45
CA ARG A 326 -20.58 17.23 -17.47
C ARG A 326 -19.80 18.45 -17.97
N SER A 327 -19.48 18.53 -19.26
CA SER A 327 -18.93 19.74 -19.88
C SER A 327 -19.94 20.86 -19.66
N ARG A 328 -19.89 21.52 -18.51
CA ARG A 328 -20.40 22.87 -18.36
C ARG A 328 -19.26 23.73 -18.87
N ALA A 329 -19.24 23.95 -20.18
CA ALA A 329 -18.84 25.26 -20.66
C ALA A 329 -19.70 26.25 -19.86
N GLN A 330 -19.13 26.85 -18.81
CA GLN A 330 -19.74 28.01 -18.18
C GLN A 330 -19.61 29.15 -19.19
N PRO A 331 -20.70 29.75 -19.66
CA PRO A 331 -20.63 31.09 -20.20
C PRO A 331 -20.07 31.99 -19.09
N GLN A 332 -19.15 32.84 -19.51
CA GLN A 332 -18.34 33.75 -18.72
C GLN A 332 -19.19 34.94 -18.21
N GLU A 333 -20.29 34.68 -17.51
CA GLU A 333 -21.26 35.72 -17.07
C GLU A 333 -21.26 35.95 -15.55
N ASN A 334 -20.93 34.96 -14.72
CA ASN A 334 -20.99 35.12 -13.26
C ASN A 334 -19.78 35.80 -12.60
N GLN A 335 -18.71 36.11 -13.34
CA GLN A 335 -17.56 36.87 -12.82
C GLN A 335 -17.73 38.40 -12.98
N GLY A 336 -18.73 38.85 -13.74
CA GLY A 336 -19.07 40.27 -13.86
C GLY A 336 -19.81 40.77 -12.62
N GLU A 337 -20.84 40.04 -12.17
CA GLU A 337 -21.71 40.46 -11.07
C GLU A 337 -20.99 40.46 -9.71
N GLU A 338 -20.11 39.49 -9.43
CA GLU A 338 -19.30 39.49 -8.20
C GLU A 338 -18.26 40.63 -8.19
N ARG A 339 -17.67 40.99 -9.34
CA ARG A 339 -16.76 42.15 -9.41
C ARG A 339 -17.49 43.47 -9.25
N GLN A 340 -18.72 43.58 -9.77
CA GLN A 340 -19.52 44.80 -9.66
C GLN A 340 -20.05 45.01 -8.23
N ALA A 341 -20.45 43.93 -7.54
CA ALA A 341 -20.85 43.99 -6.14
C ALA A 341 -19.68 44.34 -5.19
N VAL A 342 -18.46 43.87 -5.48
CA VAL A 342 -17.26 44.21 -4.70
C VAL A 342 -16.82 45.65 -4.94
N LEU A 343 -16.99 46.18 -6.16
CA LEU A 343 -16.71 47.59 -6.49
C LEU A 343 -17.75 48.54 -5.85
N GLU A 344 -19.02 48.16 -5.80
CA GLU A 344 -20.08 48.95 -5.13
C GLU A 344 -19.91 48.96 -3.60
N ALA A 345 -19.51 47.84 -3.00
CA ALA A 345 -19.19 47.77 -1.57
C ALA A 345 -17.95 48.60 -1.21
N SER A 346 -16.92 48.58 -2.06
CA SER A 346 -15.71 49.39 -1.84
C SER A 346 -15.96 50.90 -2.01
N ASN A 347 -16.87 51.31 -2.88
CA ASN A 347 -17.24 52.72 -3.05
C ASN A 347 -18.12 53.24 -1.90
N GLN A 348 -18.99 52.39 -1.31
CA GLN A 348 -19.76 52.74 -0.12
C GLN A 348 -18.87 52.93 1.13
N GLU A 349 -17.84 52.10 1.30
CA GLU A 349 -16.86 52.30 2.39
C GLU A 349 -16.04 53.59 2.23
N ILE A 350 -15.74 54.01 0.99
CA ILE A 350 -14.99 55.26 0.73
C ILE A 350 -15.87 56.50 0.99
N GLU A 351 -17.18 56.45 0.71
CA GLU A 351 -18.12 57.53 1.04
C GLU A 351 -18.41 57.66 2.55
N GLU A 352 -18.43 56.55 3.31
CA GLU A 352 -18.53 56.58 4.77
C GLU A 352 -17.28 57.15 5.45
N ILE A 353 -16.09 56.93 4.88
CA ILE A 353 -14.83 57.48 5.40
C ILE A 353 -14.72 59.00 5.14
N ASP A 354 -15.17 59.50 4.00
CA ASP A 354 -15.12 60.94 3.68
C ASP A 354 -16.18 61.76 4.45
N SER A 355 -17.34 61.17 4.72
CA SER A 355 -18.39 61.78 5.56
C SER A 355 -18.05 61.78 7.06
N GLY A 356 -17.36 60.74 7.56
CA GLY A 356 -16.82 60.69 8.92
C GLY A 356 -15.65 61.67 9.18
N GLY A 357 -14.79 61.89 8.17
CA GLY A 357 -13.64 62.80 8.26
C GLY A 357 -14.02 64.29 8.40
N ARG A 358 -15.13 64.72 7.77
CA ARG A 358 -15.62 66.11 7.84
C ARG A 358 -16.23 66.48 9.20
N SER A 359 -16.87 65.53 9.88
CA SER A 359 -17.43 65.75 11.22
C SER A 359 -16.35 65.81 12.31
N ARG A 360 -15.26 65.03 12.16
CA ARG A 360 -14.14 65.02 13.11
C ARG A 360 -13.28 66.28 13.05
N ARG A 361 -13.05 66.84 11.84
CA ARG A 361 -12.34 68.13 11.67
C ARG A 361 -13.10 69.33 12.28
N ARG A 362 -14.43 69.30 12.31
CA ARG A 362 -15.25 70.36 12.96
C ARG A 362 -15.22 70.32 14.49
N GLN A 363 -14.88 69.17 15.09
CA GLN A 363 -14.76 69.03 16.56
C GLN A 363 -13.36 69.40 17.06
N GLU A 364 -12.30 69.14 16.28
CA GLU A 364 -10.93 69.55 16.64
C GLU A 364 -10.70 71.06 16.51
N GLU A 365 -11.39 71.74 15.58
CA GLU A 365 -11.27 73.20 15.41
C GLU A 365 -11.98 74.00 16.52
N LYS A 366 -12.96 73.40 17.22
CA LYS A 366 -13.59 73.98 18.42
C LYS A 366 -12.76 73.79 19.68
N THR A 367 -11.88 72.78 19.73
CA THR A 367 -11.08 72.46 20.93
C THR A 367 -9.71 73.16 20.92
N LYS A 368 -9.22 73.62 19.76
CA LYS A 368 -7.96 74.38 19.63
C LYS A 368 -8.07 75.88 19.91
N ARG A 369 -9.26 76.44 20.14
CA ARG A 369 -9.45 77.87 20.49
C ARG A 369 -9.48 78.17 21.99
N SER A 370 -9.42 77.18 22.88
CA SER A 370 -9.55 77.39 24.33
C SER A 370 -8.27 77.24 25.16
N SER A 371 -7.11 76.93 24.56
CA SER A 371 -5.93 76.59 25.37
C SER A 371 -4.63 77.13 24.77
N ALA A 372 -4.51 78.45 24.67
CA ALA A 372 -3.23 79.13 24.52
C ALA A 372 -3.02 80.06 25.72
N GLN A 373 -2.61 79.51 26.86
CA GLN A 373 -1.90 80.28 27.88
C GLN A 373 -1.02 79.36 28.74
N ASN A 374 0.23 79.81 28.91
CA ASN A 374 1.33 79.35 29.77
C ASN A 374 2.27 78.22 29.29
N ASN A 375 3.50 78.68 28.94
CA ASN A 375 4.81 78.34 29.54
C ASN A 375 5.02 76.89 30.00
N GLY A 376 6.11 76.19 29.69
CA GLY A 376 7.44 76.55 29.25
C GLY A 376 8.42 75.47 29.79
N GLN A 377 9.54 75.29 29.09
CA GLN A 377 10.74 74.50 29.47
C GLN A 377 10.77 72.96 29.26
N GLN A 378 11.62 72.60 28.29
CA GLN A 378 12.68 71.58 28.28
C GLN A 378 12.35 70.09 28.54
N GLY A 379 12.72 69.25 27.57
CA GLY A 379 12.97 67.82 27.78
C GLY A 379 12.85 66.98 26.51
N THR A 380 13.98 66.63 25.92
CA THR A 380 14.19 65.74 24.77
C THR A 380 13.52 64.36 24.88
N ALA A 381 12.81 63.91 23.83
CA ALA A 381 12.71 62.50 23.42
C ALA A 381 12.18 62.36 21.98
N SER A 382 13.10 62.04 21.06
CA SER A 382 12.84 61.45 19.73
C SER A 382 12.07 60.12 19.88
N GLY A 383 10.91 59.93 19.27
CA GLY A 383 10.79 59.36 17.93
C GLY A 383 10.30 57.91 17.97
N GLN A 384 8.98 57.70 18.08
CA GLN A 384 8.31 56.41 17.85
C GLN A 384 7.21 56.61 16.81
N GLY A 385 7.45 56.06 15.62
CA GLY A 385 6.56 56.17 14.46
C GLY A 385 7.12 55.36 13.29
N ALA A 386 7.44 54.09 13.51
CA ALA A 386 8.01 53.21 12.48
C ALA A 386 7.71 51.70 12.69
N ASP A 387 6.66 51.32 13.44
CA ASP A 387 6.45 49.92 13.84
C ASP A 387 5.23 49.19 13.25
N GLN A 388 4.45 49.81 12.36
CA GLN A 388 3.31 49.11 11.73
C GLN A 388 3.61 48.48 10.36
N ASN A 389 4.59 48.99 9.60
CA ASN A 389 4.93 48.43 8.28
C ASN A 389 5.92 47.25 8.32
N ILE A 390 6.55 46.98 9.47
CA ILE A 390 7.53 45.88 9.62
C ILE A 390 6.84 44.54 9.95
N LEU A 391 5.65 44.58 10.56
CA LEU A 391 4.92 43.37 10.95
C LEU A 391 4.24 42.65 9.77
N GLU A 392 3.75 43.36 8.75
CA GLU A 392 3.13 42.75 7.56
C GLU A 392 4.15 42.07 6.63
N HIS A 393 5.33 42.66 6.44
CA HIS A 393 6.41 42.02 5.66
C HIS A 393 7.03 40.83 6.39
N GLY A 394 7.10 40.86 7.72
CA GLY A 394 7.52 39.71 8.54
C GLY A 394 6.55 38.54 8.48
N ALA A 395 5.24 38.80 8.46
CA ALA A 395 4.20 37.77 8.39
C ALA A 395 4.17 37.05 7.03
N ASN A 396 4.30 37.79 5.92
CA ASN A 396 4.40 37.19 4.58
C ASN A 396 5.67 36.35 4.43
N SER A 397 6.81 36.81 4.97
CA SER A 397 8.07 36.05 4.95
C SER A 397 8.01 34.75 5.75
N ALA A 398 7.30 34.75 6.88
CA ALA A 398 7.09 33.56 7.71
C ALA A 398 6.17 32.53 7.02
N ALA A 399 5.06 32.98 6.42
CA ALA A 399 4.15 32.11 5.68
C ALA A 399 4.83 31.48 4.45
N ILE A 400 5.65 32.26 3.73
CA ILE A 400 6.43 31.77 2.58
C ILE A 400 7.49 30.75 3.02
N ARG A 401 8.19 30.98 4.14
CA ARG A 401 9.13 29.99 4.70
C ARG A 401 8.43 28.71 5.13
N GLN A 402 7.23 28.81 5.67
CA GLN A 402 6.45 27.66 6.10
C GLN A 402 5.96 26.84 4.89
N ALA A 403 5.51 27.51 3.83
CA ALA A 403 5.16 26.87 2.55
C ALA A 403 6.38 26.23 1.87
N MET A 404 7.55 26.88 1.89
CA MET A 404 8.79 26.31 1.34
C MET A 404 9.29 25.10 2.14
N ASN A 405 9.19 25.13 3.46
CA ASN A 405 9.55 23.99 4.31
C ASN A 405 8.57 22.82 4.11
N GLN A 406 7.29 23.11 3.92
CA GLN A 406 6.29 22.11 3.58
C GLN A 406 6.60 21.48 2.21
N TYR A 407 6.89 22.29 1.18
CA TYR A 407 7.27 21.82 -0.15
C TYR A 407 8.56 20.98 -0.13
N ARG A 408 9.56 21.40 0.66
CA ARG A 408 10.81 20.65 0.88
C ARG A 408 10.57 19.30 1.56
N SER A 409 9.65 19.26 2.53
CA SER A 409 9.29 18.01 3.21
C SER A 409 8.50 17.04 2.31
N GLU A 410 7.74 17.58 1.36
CA GLU A 410 6.81 16.81 0.54
C GLU A 410 7.44 16.33 -0.78
N TYR A 411 8.44 17.06 -1.31
CA TYR A 411 9.03 16.78 -2.63
C TYR A 411 10.57 16.63 -2.64
N GLY A 412 11.26 16.82 -1.52
CA GLY A 412 12.69 16.51 -1.38
C GLY A 412 13.67 17.33 -2.24
N MET A 413 13.22 18.38 -2.93
CA MET A 413 14.05 19.26 -3.76
C MET A 413 14.04 20.71 -3.26
N LEU A 414 15.17 21.40 -3.41
CA LEU A 414 15.32 22.82 -3.11
C LEU A 414 14.77 23.64 -4.29
N TRP A 415 13.76 24.46 -4.05
CA TRP A 415 13.24 25.37 -5.07
C TRP A 415 14.24 26.51 -5.33
N SER A 416 14.60 26.74 -6.60
CA SER A 416 15.58 27.73 -7.06
C SER A 416 14.98 28.57 -8.21
N GLY A 417 13.82 29.18 -7.96
CA GLY A 417 13.27 30.22 -8.83
C GLY A 417 13.25 31.55 -8.09
N ASP A 418 12.99 32.64 -8.80
CA ASP A 418 12.62 33.92 -8.19
C ASP A 418 11.11 34.10 -8.37
N ILE A 419 10.36 34.40 -7.31
CA ILE A 419 8.87 34.40 -7.34
C ILE A 419 8.35 35.63 -8.11
N ALA A 420 9.22 36.58 -8.44
CA ALA A 420 8.87 37.81 -9.14
C ALA A 420 8.81 37.69 -10.67
N ASP A 421 9.24 36.57 -11.26
CA ASP A 421 9.31 36.41 -12.72
C ASP A 421 8.68 35.06 -13.15
N PRO A 422 7.49 35.06 -13.80
CA PRO A 422 6.83 33.84 -14.22
C PRO A 422 7.20 33.52 -15.68
N ASP A 423 8.33 32.84 -15.87
CA ASP A 423 8.66 32.09 -17.10
C ASP A 423 8.98 30.63 -16.78
#